data_AF-A0A8H7BWD4-F1
#
_entry.id   AF-A0A8H7BWD4-F1
#
_cell.length_a   1.000
_cell.length_b   1.000
_cell.length_c   1.000
_cell.angle_alpha   90.00
_cell.angle_beta   90.00
_cell.angle_gamma   90.00
#
_symmetry.space_group_name_H-M   'P 1'
#
loop_
_entity.id
_entity.type
_entity.pdbx_description
1 polymer ?
#
loop_
_entity_poly.entity_id
_entity_poly.type
_entity_poly.pdbx_seq_one_letter_code
_entity_poly.pdbx_strand_id
1 'polypeptide(L)'
;MEISRRAYLKSQVCRWDFLPLELTDEDLIHCAYLLFEHVLNHPELEALRVPEDDLYQFLFDIYNSYHSKNPYHNFRHAVDVLQATYYFLCRIGATTPIDSDPTLSYQQPVHTLLRPLNVFALLLASIGHDVGHPGVNNMFMVNTATPLAILYNDRSVLESFHSMAFYHILQQHCFSQITDIRNHPEYASFRSIIVSSILATDMSLHDEYVQKIRDQAERIRTNEFNPNDEVQCERERLILCGALIKCADISNCARPFSSAKRWAQYLAEEFFQQGDLEKELGLSVMPMNERGKLRLEDFQLSFKRHIALKLFQAVSDVTKEMSFTLDYINENINYWEIMKNDSGLGGEMEPLEKSNPYRADAKETSEPDPASRISINSRDQEHLDSRPSSQLNASYFLAASYHHSQSMEDKSELHRSSKLRHRERHHHRYQRRGWNDKIATACQCIVQ
;
A
#
# COMPACT_ATOMS: atom_id res chain seq x y z
N MET A 1 28.29 -18.88 -12.73
CA MET A 1 27.08 -18.69 -13.56
C MET A 1 26.35 -17.50 -13.00
N GLU A 2 25.90 -16.60 -13.85
CA GLU A 2 25.09 -15.45 -13.44
C GLU A 2 23.65 -15.92 -13.24
N ILE A 3 23.05 -15.61 -12.08
CA ILE A 3 21.66 -15.98 -11.82
C ILE A 3 20.78 -14.95 -12.53
N SER A 4 19.98 -15.40 -13.50
CA SER A 4 19.01 -14.53 -14.20
C SER A 4 18.15 -13.75 -13.20
N ARG A 5 17.86 -12.48 -13.47
CA ARG A 5 17.15 -11.60 -12.52
C ARG A 5 15.81 -12.20 -12.07
N ARG A 6 15.06 -12.84 -12.98
CA ARG A 6 13.82 -13.59 -12.68
C ARG A 6 14.04 -14.72 -11.67
N ALA A 7 15.15 -15.47 -11.77
CA ALA A 7 15.49 -16.53 -10.84
C ALA A 7 15.95 -16.00 -9.47
N TYR A 8 16.68 -14.86 -9.44
CA TYR A 8 17.00 -14.16 -8.19
C TYR A 8 15.73 -13.65 -7.49
N LEU A 9 14.85 -12.94 -8.20
CA LEU A 9 13.62 -12.40 -7.62
C LEU A 9 12.67 -13.51 -7.14
N LYS A 10 12.54 -14.61 -7.91
CA LYS A 10 11.86 -15.83 -7.47
C LYS A 10 12.42 -16.36 -6.14
N SER A 11 13.75 -16.41 -5.98
CA SER A 11 14.35 -16.84 -4.71
C SER A 11 14.19 -15.83 -3.57
N GLN A 12 13.88 -14.56 -3.84
CA GLN A 12 13.59 -13.57 -2.79
C GLN A 12 12.14 -13.73 -2.29
N VAL A 13 11.16 -13.86 -3.19
CA VAL A 13 9.73 -13.95 -2.79
C VAL A 13 9.38 -15.25 -2.05
N CYS A 14 10.22 -16.28 -2.11
CA CYS A 14 10.07 -17.49 -1.29
C CYS A 14 10.51 -17.33 0.17
N ARG A 15 11.18 -16.24 0.55
CA ARG A 15 11.84 -16.10 1.86
C ARG A 15 11.10 -15.20 2.84
N TRP A 16 11.25 -15.45 4.13
CA TRP A 16 10.67 -14.58 5.16
C TRP A 16 11.47 -13.29 5.40
N ASP A 17 12.76 -13.26 5.04
CA ASP A 17 13.60 -12.06 5.05
C ASP A 17 13.57 -11.27 3.73
N PHE A 18 12.50 -11.43 2.94
CA PHE A 18 12.18 -10.58 1.78
C PHE A 18 12.23 -9.09 2.16
N LEU A 19 12.93 -8.29 1.34
CA LEU A 19 13.25 -6.90 1.63
C LEU A 19 12.93 -5.99 0.42
N PRO A 20 11.65 -5.60 0.23
CA PRO A 20 11.23 -4.78 -0.91
C PRO A 20 11.80 -3.34 -0.88
N LEU A 21 12.39 -2.94 0.25
CA LEU A 21 13.12 -1.68 0.42
C LEU A 21 14.49 -1.62 -0.30
N GLU A 22 14.94 -2.71 -0.95
CA GLU A 22 16.21 -2.78 -1.70
C GLU A 22 16.04 -3.17 -3.18
N LEU A 23 14.80 -3.39 -3.62
CA LEU A 23 14.45 -3.72 -5.01
C LEU A 23 14.14 -2.46 -5.82
N THR A 24 14.31 -2.48 -7.14
CA THR A 24 13.80 -1.42 -8.02
C THR A 24 12.28 -1.52 -8.18
N ASP A 25 11.63 -0.50 -8.73
CA ASP A 25 10.18 -0.54 -8.98
C ASP A 25 9.83 -1.61 -10.03
N GLU A 26 10.68 -1.80 -11.05
CA GLU A 26 10.58 -2.89 -12.04
C GLU A 26 10.69 -4.28 -11.38
N ASP A 27 11.66 -4.46 -10.45
CA ASP A 27 11.80 -5.70 -9.68
C ASP A 27 10.56 -6.00 -8.83
N LEU A 28 9.93 -4.97 -8.25
CA LEU A 28 8.74 -5.12 -7.40
C LEU A 28 7.50 -5.50 -8.21
N ILE A 29 7.31 -4.91 -9.39
CA ILE A 29 6.29 -5.32 -10.36
C ILE A 29 6.53 -6.76 -10.79
N HIS A 30 7.76 -7.15 -11.08
CA HIS A 30 8.10 -8.53 -11.46
C HIS A 30 7.94 -9.53 -10.29
N CYS A 31 8.23 -9.12 -9.04
CA CYS A 31 7.93 -9.92 -7.86
C CYS A 31 6.42 -10.16 -7.70
N ALA A 32 5.58 -9.14 -7.89
CA ALA A 32 4.13 -9.32 -7.87
C ALA A 32 3.65 -10.24 -9.00
N TYR A 33 4.17 -10.04 -10.23
CA TYR A 33 3.90 -10.89 -11.38
C TYR A 33 4.20 -12.36 -11.08
N LEU A 34 5.38 -12.69 -10.53
CA LEU A 34 5.76 -14.07 -10.22
C LEU A 34 4.79 -14.75 -9.24
N LEU A 35 4.28 -14.01 -8.25
CA LEU A 35 3.33 -14.54 -7.27
C LEU A 35 1.95 -14.78 -7.88
N PHE A 36 1.47 -13.88 -8.75
CA PHE A 36 0.20 -14.06 -9.46
C PHE A 36 0.28 -15.14 -10.55
N GLU A 37 1.37 -15.18 -11.34
CA GLU A 37 1.67 -16.23 -12.32
C GLU A 37 1.59 -17.62 -11.65
N HIS A 38 2.29 -17.79 -10.52
CA HIS A 38 2.31 -19.07 -9.81
C HIS A 38 0.93 -19.53 -9.36
N VAL A 39 0.13 -18.64 -8.75
CA VAL A 39 -1.20 -19.00 -8.26
C VAL A 39 -2.19 -19.25 -9.40
N LEU A 40 -2.19 -18.42 -10.45
CA LEU A 40 -3.04 -18.61 -11.63
C LEU A 40 -2.69 -19.88 -12.42
N ASN A 41 -1.48 -20.42 -12.28
CA ASN A 41 -1.14 -21.72 -12.85
C ASN A 41 -1.83 -22.90 -12.15
N HIS A 42 -2.49 -22.73 -10.99
CA HIS A 42 -3.27 -23.80 -10.36
C HIS A 42 -4.42 -24.29 -11.28
N PRO A 43 -4.68 -25.61 -11.42
CA PRO A 43 -5.68 -26.12 -12.36
C PRO A 43 -7.10 -25.56 -12.18
N GLU A 44 -7.56 -25.40 -10.93
CA GLU A 44 -8.88 -24.79 -10.63
C GLU A 44 -9.01 -23.32 -11.08
N LEU A 45 -7.90 -22.65 -11.41
CA LEU A 45 -7.86 -21.26 -11.88
C LEU A 45 -7.57 -21.14 -13.38
N GLU A 46 -7.60 -22.25 -14.14
CA GLU A 46 -7.33 -22.25 -15.58
C GLU A 46 -8.20 -21.25 -16.36
N ALA A 47 -9.48 -21.12 -16.01
CA ALA A 47 -10.39 -20.13 -16.62
C ALA A 47 -10.04 -18.67 -16.28
N LEU A 48 -9.26 -18.43 -15.21
CA LEU A 48 -8.82 -17.10 -14.78
C LEU A 48 -7.38 -16.77 -15.20
N ARG A 49 -6.73 -17.64 -15.96
CA ARG A 49 -5.42 -17.34 -16.57
C ARG A 49 -5.56 -16.27 -17.64
N VAL A 50 -4.54 -15.42 -17.74
CA VAL A 50 -4.50 -14.23 -18.60
C VAL A 50 -3.14 -14.17 -19.32
N PRO A 51 -3.03 -13.46 -20.46
CA PRO A 51 -1.74 -13.19 -21.11
C PRO A 51 -0.71 -12.54 -20.17
N GLU A 52 0.57 -12.77 -20.43
CA GLU A 52 1.68 -12.18 -19.65
C GLU A 52 1.63 -10.64 -19.71
N ASP A 53 1.41 -10.06 -20.89
CA ASP A 53 1.30 -8.61 -21.09
C ASP A 53 0.10 -8.00 -20.34
N ASP A 54 -1.06 -8.68 -20.34
CA ASP A 54 -2.27 -8.22 -19.65
C ASP A 54 -2.08 -8.19 -18.12
N LEU A 55 -1.36 -9.19 -17.57
CA LEU A 55 -1.02 -9.23 -16.14
C LEU A 55 -0.01 -8.13 -15.78
N TYR A 56 0.98 -7.85 -16.64
CA TYR A 56 1.88 -6.71 -16.43
C TYR A 56 1.14 -5.37 -16.51
N GLN A 57 0.20 -5.18 -17.45
CA GLN A 57 -0.59 -3.96 -17.55
C GLN A 57 -1.43 -3.72 -16.28
N PHE A 58 -2.11 -4.76 -15.78
CA PHE A 58 -2.82 -4.70 -14.49
C PHE A 58 -1.87 -4.30 -13.34
N LEU A 59 -0.70 -4.92 -13.24
CA LEU A 59 0.27 -4.62 -12.17
C LEU A 59 0.91 -3.23 -12.31
N PHE A 60 1.08 -2.74 -13.54
CA PHE A 60 1.59 -1.40 -13.82
C PHE A 60 0.57 -0.32 -13.41
N ASP A 61 -0.72 -0.51 -13.69
CA ASP A 61 -1.75 0.45 -13.31
C ASP A 61 -2.06 0.39 -11.80
N ILE A 62 -1.92 -0.78 -11.15
CA ILE A 62 -1.85 -0.86 -9.69
C ILE A 62 -0.63 -0.10 -9.16
N TYR A 63 0.58 -0.28 -9.71
CA TYR A 63 1.77 0.49 -9.32
C TYR A 63 1.55 2.02 -9.43
N ASN A 64 0.99 2.48 -10.55
CA ASN A 64 0.70 3.89 -10.79
C ASN A 64 -0.36 4.47 -9.82
N SER A 65 -1.23 3.63 -9.27
CA SER A 65 -2.24 4.03 -8.28
C SER A 65 -1.67 4.28 -6.87
N TYR A 66 -0.41 3.90 -6.60
CA TYR A 66 0.26 4.14 -5.33
C TYR A 66 1.14 5.39 -5.36
N HIS A 67 0.98 6.29 -4.39
CA HIS A 67 1.78 7.51 -4.32
C HIS A 67 3.22 7.22 -3.87
N SER A 68 4.17 7.23 -4.82
CA SER A 68 5.62 7.03 -4.59
C SER A 68 6.29 8.08 -3.69
N LYS A 69 5.55 9.10 -3.23
CA LYS A 69 6.00 10.09 -2.24
C LYS A 69 5.67 9.73 -0.80
N ASN A 70 4.71 8.83 -0.56
CA ASN A 70 4.39 8.36 0.78
C ASN A 70 5.59 7.58 1.33
N PRO A 71 6.16 7.93 2.50
CA PRO A 71 7.30 7.21 3.05
C PRO A 71 7.01 5.73 3.32
N TYR A 72 5.81 5.38 3.79
CA TYR A 72 5.40 4.03 4.16
C TYR A 72 4.32 3.46 3.23
N HIS A 73 3.13 4.08 3.13
CA HIS A 73 1.99 3.50 2.40
C HIS A 73 2.13 3.74 0.88
N ASN A 74 3.06 3.01 0.26
CA ASN A 74 3.41 3.05 -1.17
C ASN A 74 3.48 1.61 -1.75
N PHE A 75 3.73 1.46 -3.05
CA PHE A 75 3.76 0.14 -3.71
C PHE A 75 4.78 -0.84 -3.10
N ARG A 76 5.84 -0.35 -2.45
CA ARG A 76 6.85 -1.19 -1.79
C ARG A 76 6.28 -1.86 -0.53
N HIS A 77 5.38 -1.18 0.16
CA HIS A 77 4.59 -1.75 1.25
C HIS A 77 3.57 -2.76 0.68
N ALA A 78 2.82 -2.39 -0.36
CA ALA A 78 1.86 -3.27 -1.02
C ALA A 78 2.48 -4.62 -1.46
N VAL A 79 3.71 -4.60 -1.99
CA VAL A 79 4.46 -5.83 -2.35
C VAL A 79 5.02 -6.56 -1.13
N ASP A 80 5.35 -5.89 -0.02
CA ASP A 80 5.67 -6.54 1.26
C ASP A 80 4.45 -7.32 1.81
N VAL A 81 3.27 -6.69 1.78
CA VAL A 81 2.00 -7.29 2.21
C VAL A 81 1.58 -8.44 1.28
N LEU A 82 1.70 -8.29 -0.04
CA LEU A 82 1.49 -9.37 -1.00
C LEU A 82 2.41 -10.57 -0.72
N GLN A 83 3.71 -10.33 -0.52
CA GLN A 83 4.68 -11.40 -0.27
C GLN A 83 4.47 -12.06 1.10
N ALA A 84 4.17 -11.29 2.15
CA ALA A 84 3.86 -11.83 3.46
C ALA A 84 2.59 -12.71 3.41
N THR A 85 1.55 -12.24 2.71
CA THR A 85 0.30 -12.99 2.48
C THR A 85 0.58 -14.31 1.77
N TYR A 86 1.34 -14.26 0.67
CA TYR A 86 1.73 -15.45 -0.08
C TYR A 86 2.54 -16.45 0.77
N TYR A 87 3.51 -15.97 1.54
CA TYR A 87 4.33 -16.80 2.41
C TYR A 87 3.50 -17.44 3.53
N PHE A 88 2.55 -16.73 4.13
CA PHE A 88 1.61 -17.31 5.10
C PHE A 88 0.72 -18.38 4.47
N LEU A 89 0.18 -18.13 3.27
CA LEU A 89 -0.63 -19.10 2.51
C LEU A 89 0.17 -20.36 2.16
N CYS A 90 1.46 -20.24 1.85
CA CYS A 90 2.38 -21.37 1.72
C CYS A 90 2.56 -22.12 3.05
N ARG A 91 2.76 -21.39 4.14
CA ARG A 91 3.06 -21.96 5.47
C ARG A 91 1.89 -22.73 6.08
N ILE A 92 0.65 -22.29 5.84
CA ILE A 92 -0.57 -23.02 6.27
C ILE A 92 -1.04 -24.09 5.26
N GLY A 93 -0.28 -24.31 4.17
CA GLY A 93 -0.60 -25.31 3.15
C GLY A 93 -1.82 -24.99 2.28
N ALA A 94 -2.18 -23.71 2.12
CA ALA A 94 -3.23 -23.27 1.18
C ALA A 94 -2.72 -23.12 -0.27
N THR A 95 -1.41 -23.01 -0.45
CA THR A 95 -0.73 -23.11 -1.75
C THR A 95 0.69 -23.66 -1.53
N THR A 96 1.40 -24.03 -2.59
CA THR A 96 2.81 -24.42 -2.52
C THR A 96 3.74 -23.22 -2.78
N PRO A 97 4.97 -23.21 -2.24
CA PRO A 97 6.02 -22.28 -2.66
C PRO A 97 6.34 -22.40 -4.16
N ILE A 98 6.60 -21.28 -4.84
CA ILE A 98 6.86 -21.20 -6.28
C ILE A 98 8.15 -21.93 -6.70
N ASP A 99 9.10 -22.14 -5.78
CA ASP A 99 10.33 -22.93 -5.95
C ASP A 99 10.20 -24.41 -5.53
N SER A 100 9.00 -24.88 -5.17
CA SER A 100 8.74 -26.31 -4.92
C SER A 100 9.02 -27.15 -6.16
N ASP A 101 9.56 -28.36 -5.95
CA ASP A 101 9.69 -29.36 -7.01
C ASP A 101 8.30 -29.87 -7.43
N PRO A 102 7.86 -29.68 -8.70
CA PRO A 102 6.52 -30.10 -9.15
C PRO A 102 6.37 -31.62 -9.27
N THR A 103 7.43 -32.41 -9.09
CA THR A 103 7.37 -33.87 -8.99
C THR A 103 7.07 -34.35 -7.57
N LEU A 104 7.26 -33.49 -6.55
CA LEU A 104 6.80 -33.78 -5.19
C LEU A 104 5.28 -33.60 -5.12
N SER A 105 4.58 -34.73 -5.00
CA SER A 105 3.15 -34.77 -4.68
C SER A 105 2.90 -34.20 -3.28
N TYR A 106 2.86 -32.87 -3.16
CA TYR A 106 2.32 -32.18 -1.99
C TYR A 106 0.88 -32.63 -1.79
N GLN A 107 0.66 -33.45 -0.76
CA GLN A 107 -0.67 -33.72 -0.25
C GLN A 107 -1.17 -32.42 0.38
N GLN A 108 -1.97 -31.67 -0.39
CA GLN A 108 -2.73 -30.54 0.15
C GLN A 108 -3.47 -31.03 1.41
N PRO A 109 -3.43 -30.28 2.53
CA PRO A 109 -4.20 -30.65 3.71
C PRO A 109 -5.66 -30.84 3.30
N VAL A 110 -6.22 -32.02 3.54
CA VAL A 110 -7.52 -32.47 2.99
C VAL A 110 -8.72 -31.59 3.43
N HIS A 111 -8.47 -30.63 4.31
CA HIS A 111 -9.45 -29.72 4.91
C HIS A 111 -8.98 -28.25 4.90
N THR A 112 -8.34 -27.75 3.84
CA THR A 112 -8.11 -26.29 3.71
C THR A 112 -9.44 -25.55 3.55
N LEU A 113 -9.74 -24.65 4.48
CA LEU A 113 -10.90 -23.74 4.45
C LEU A 113 -10.86 -22.76 3.27
N LEU A 114 -9.65 -22.55 2.73
CA LEU A 114 -9.35 -21.77 1.53
C LEU A 114 -9.26 -22.70 0.32
N ARG A 115 -10.03 -22.41 -0.72
CA ARG A 115 -9.87 -22.95 -2.09
C ARG A 115 -8.91 -22.05 -2.89
N PRO A 116 -8.36 -22.49 -4.04
CA PRO A 116 -7.47 -21.68 -4.87
C PRO A 116 -8.03 -20.31 -5.27
N LEU A 117 -9.34 -20.21 -5.54
CA LEU A 117 -9.99 -18.92 -5.82
C LEU A 117 -9.94 -17.96 -4.61
N ASN A 118 -9.92 -18.50 -3.39
CA ASN A 118 -9.83 -17.72 -2.15
C ASN A 118 -8.38 -17.26 -1.89
N VAL A 119 -7.40 -18.09 -2.23
CA VAL A 119 -5.96 -17.74 -2.26
C VAL A 119 -5.73 -16.58 -3.23
N PHE A 120 -6.23 -16.69 -4.46
CA PHE A 120 -6.10 -15.65 -5.48
C PHE A 120 -6.81 -14.33 -5.08
N ALA A 121 -8.05 -14.42 -4.58
CA ALA A 121 -8.79 -13.25 -4.08
C ALA A 121 -8.07 -12.54 -2.91
N LEU A 122 -7.41 -13.29 -2.03
CA LEU A 122 -6.66 -12.71 -0.91
C LEU A 122 -5.36 -12.03 -1.38
N LEU A 123 -4.65 -12.59 -2.36
CA LEU A 123 -3.48 -11.92 -2.96
C LEU A 123 -3.86 -10.64 -3.71
N LEU A 124 -4.99 -10.65 -4.42
CA LEU A 124 -5.57 -9.44 -5.01
C LEU A 124 -5.89 -8.39 -3.94
N ALA A 125 -6.51 -8.78 -2.83
CA ALA A 125 -6.74 -7.86 -1.70
C ALA A 125 -5.43 -7.28 -1.17
N SER A 126 -4.39 -8.10 -1.00
CA SER A 126 -3.10 -7.68 -0.44
C SER A 126 -2.30 -6.73 -1.31
N ILE A 127 -2.33 -6.84 -2.64
CA ILE A 127 -1.70 -5.83 -3.52
C ILE A 127 -2.58 -4.57 -3.72
N GLY A 128 -3.87 -4.65 -3.37
CA GLY A 128 -4.86 -3.60 -3.57
C GLY A 128 -5.27 -2.79 -2.33
N HIS A 129 -4.84 -3.19 -1.12
CA HIS A 129 -5.44 -2.72 0.14
C HIS A 129 -5.30 -1.23 0.45
N ASP A 130 -4.30 -0.57 -0.16
CA ASP A 130 -3.90 0.82 0.07
C ASP A 130 -3.93 1.66 -1.22
N VAL A 131 -4.62 1.19 -2.27
CA VAL A 131 -4.69 1.84 -3.58
C VAL A 131 -5.14 3.30 -3.45
N GLY A 132 -4.28 4.24 -3.85
CA GLY A 132 -4.51 5.68 -3.73
C GLY A 132 -4.26 6.29 -2.34
N HIS A 133 -3.61 5.60 -1.39
CA HIS A 133 -3.40 6.11 -0.02
C HIS A 133 -2.82 7.55 0.00
N PRO A 134 -3.44 8.51 0.70
CA PRO A 134 -3.11 9.94 0.60
C PRO A 134 -1.94 10.40 1.49
N GLY A 135 -1.29 9.48 2.21
CA GLY A 135 -0.23 9.80 3.17
C GLY A 135 -0.73 10.30 4.53
N VAL A 136 -2.02 10.14 4.82
CA VAL A 136 -2.71 10.61 6.04
C VAL A 136 -3.80 9.62 6.45
N ASN A 137 -4.06 9.49 7.76
CA ASN A 137 -4.96 8.49 8.32
C ASN A 137 -6.45 8.91 8.36
N ASN A 138 -7.33 7.94 8.67
CA ASN A 138 -8.79 8.14 8.79
C ASN A 138 -9.17 9.33 9.69
N MET A 139 -8.47 9.53 10.81
CA MET A 139 -8.73 10.63 11.75
C MET A 139 -8.49 12.01 11.10
N PHE A 140 -7.46 12.15 10.26
CA PHE A 140 -7.23 13.35 9.47
C PHE A 140 -8.34 13.59 8.44
N MET A 141 -8.75 12.53 7.73
CA MET A 141 -9.79 12.58 6.69
C MET A 141 -11.14 13.06 7.23
N VAL A 142 -11.48 12.67 8.48
CA VAL A 142 -12.68 13.11 9.22
C VAL A 142 -12.51 14.53 9.75
N ASN A 143 -11.40 14.84 10.45
CA ASN A 143 -11.17 16.17 11.04
C ASN A 143 -11.10 17.31 10.01
N THR A 144 -10.71 17.01 8.78
CA THR A 144 -10.69 17.97 7.65
C THR A 144 -12.02 18.01 6.87
N ALA A 145 -12.97 17.13 7.17
CA ALA A 145 -14.24 16.94 6.47
C ALA A 145 -14.08 16.73 4.96
N THR A 146 -13.21 15.77 4.58
CA THR A 146 -12.99 15.41 3.18
C THR A 146 -14.26 14.88 2.50
N PRO A 147 -14.38 14.99 1.16
CA PRO A 147 -15.48 14.37 0.41
C PRO A 147 -15.62 12.86 0.66
N LEU A 148 -14.50 12.15 0.86
CA LEU A 148 -14.50 10.71 1.17
C LEU A 148 -15.05 10.43 2.58
N ALA A 149 -14.66 11.20 3.60
CA ALA A 149 -15.21 11.04 4.95
C ALA A 149 -16.73 11.28 4.98
N ILE A 150 -17.20 12.29 4.26
CA ILE A 150 -18.64 12.56 4.09
C ILE A 150 -19.34 11.40 3.35
N LEU A 151 -18.73 10.86 2.29
CA LEU A 151 -19.28 9.75 1.50
C LEU A 151 -19.41 8.46 2.31
N TYR A 152 -18.36 8.08 3.06
CA TYR A 152 -18.32 6.87 3.88
C TYR A 152 -18.85 7.08 5.31
N ASN A 153 -19.39 8.27 5.61
CA ASN A 153 -20.02 8.62 6.89
C ASN A 153 -19.08 8.37 8.09
N ASP A 154 -17.83 8.82 7.95
CA ASP A 154 -16.74 8.72 8.92
C ASP A 154 -16.32 7.28 9.33
N ARG A 155 -16.75 6.25 8.59
CA ARG A 155 -16.42 4.83 8.85
C ARG A 155 -15.42 4.29 7.84
N SER A 156 -14.29 3.77 8.32
CA SER A 156 -13.27 3.07 7.52
C SER A 156 -13.02 3.77 6.17
N VAL A 157 -12.75 5.08 6.23
CA VAL A 157 -12.91 6.01 5.11
C VAL A 157 -11.92 5.71 4.00
N LEU A 158 -10.68 5.41 4.39
CA LEU A 158 -9.58 5.04 3.51
C LEU A 158 -9.77 3.62 2.97
N GLU A 159 -10.05 2.66 3.84
CA GLU A 159 -10.20 1.25 3.49
C GLU A 159 -11.41 1.02 2.57
N SER A 160 -12.50 1.78 2.76
CA SER A 160 -13.66 1.78 1.86
C SER A 160 -13.35 2.42 0.50
N PHE A 161 -12.44 3.40 0.48
CA PHE A 161 -11.96 4.04 -0.74
C PHE A 161 -10.97 3.14 -1.51
N HIS A 162 -10.00 2.52 -0.84
CA HIS A 162 -9.07 1.55 -1.44
C HIS A 162 -9.82 0.36 -2.01
N SER A 163 -10.76 -0.20 -1.24
CA SER A 163 -11.64 -1.30 -1.68
C SER A 163 -12.47 -0.92 -2.92
N MET A 164 -12.92 0.32 -3.03
CA MET A 164 -13.65 0.83 -4.20
C MET A 164 -12.73 1.05 -5.41
N ALA A 165 -11.61 1.76 -5.23
CA ALA A 165 -10.68 2.10 -6.29
C ALA A 165 -9.97 0.86 -6.87
N PHE A 166 -9.54 -0.07 -6.00
CA PHE A 166 -8.98 -1.35 -6.42
C PHE A 166 -9.99 -2.18 -7.24
N TYR A 167 -11.25 -2.24 -6.82
CA TYR A 167 -12.27 -3.00 -7.55
C TYR A 167 -12.61 -2.34 -8.90
N HIS A 168 -12.51 -1.01 -9.01
CA HIS A 168 -12.66 -0.31 -10.28
C HIS A 168 -11.54 -0.67 -11.27
N ILE A 169 -10.28 -0.66 -10.82
CA ILE A 169 -9.11 -1.12 -11.60
C ILE A 169 -9.33 -2.58 -12.02
N LEU A 170 -9.65 -3.47 -11.09
CA LEU A 170 -9.87 -4.91 -11.35
C LEU A 170 -10.95 -5.18 -12.41
N GLN A 171 -11.94 -4.28 -12.55
CA GLN A 171 -12.98 -4.34 -13.58
C GLN A 171 -12.54 -3.82 -14.97
N GLN A 172 -11.51 -2.98 -15.08
CA GLN A 172 -10.98 -2.53 -16.38
C GLN A 172 -10.02 -3.54 -17.03
N HIS A 173 -9.45 -4.46 -16.24
CA HIS A 173 -8.43 -5.40 -16.70
C HIS A 173 -8.97 -6.81 -17.02
N CYS A 174 -8.04 -7.71 -17.33
CA CYS A 174 -8.23 -9.12 -17.68
C CYS A 174 -8.99 -9.98 -16.64
N PHE A 175 -9.32 -9.45 -15.47
CA PHE A 175 -10.17 -10.08 -14.44
C PHE A 175 -11.63 -9.61 -14.46
N SER A 176 -12.05 -8.88 -15.50
CA SER A 176 -13.46 -8.54 -15.80
C SER A 176 -14.40 -9.74 -15.70
N GLN A 177 -13.98 -10.91 -16.19
CA GLN A 177 -14.76 -12.16 -16.16
C GLN A 177 -15.13 -12.69 -14.75
N ILE A 178 -14.30 -12.45 -13.72
CA ILE A 178 -14.58 -12.82 -12.32
C ILE A 178 -15.23 -11.66 -11.54
N THR A 179 -15.23 -10.46 -12.10
CA THR A 179 -15.83 -9.25 -11.52
C THR A 179 -17.18 -8.84 -12.14
N ASP A 180 -17.76 -9.67 -13.02
CA ASP A 180 -19.13 -9.50 -13.52
C ASP A 180 -20.17 -10.20 -12.64
N ILE A 181 -20.85 -9.39 -11.82
CA ILE A 181 -21.97 -9.76 -10.94
C ILE A 181 -23.13 -10.48 -11.65
N ARG A 182 -23.29 -10.33 -12.96
CA ARG A 182 -24.40 -10.92 -13.72
C ARG A 182 -24.13 -12.33 -14.20
N ASN A 183 -22.85 -12.69 -14.37
CA ASN A 183 -22.45 -13.84 -15.17
C ASN A 183 -21.55 -14.84 -14.42
N HIS A 184 -20.82 -14.45 -13.37
CA HIS A 184 -19.96 -15.38 -12.63
C HIS A 184 -20.60 -15.86 -11.31
N PRO A 185 -20.85 -17.18 -11.11
CA PRO A 185 -21.55 -17.67 -9.93
C PRO A 185 -20.78 -17.43 -8.63
N GLU A 186 -19.45 -17.49 -8.67
CA GLU A 186 -18.60 -17.26 -7.49
C GLU A 186 -18.28 -15.78 -7.22
N TYR A 187 -18.79 -14.84 -8.04
CA TYR A 187 -18.55 -13.39 -7.89
C TYR A 187 -18.79 -12.91 -6.46
N ALA A 188 -19.88 -13.36 -5.83
CA ALA A 188 -20.27 -12.91 -4.50
C ALA A 188 -19.21 -13.26 -3.45
N SER A 189 -18.75 -14.52 -3.38
CA SER A 189 -17.76 -14.95 -2.39
C SER A 189 -16.35 -14.42 -2.72
N PHE A 190 -15.98 -14.35 -4.00
CA PHE A 190 -14.74 -13.72 -4.47
C PHE A 190 -14.66 -12.24 -4.05
N ARG A 191 -15.72 -11.47 -4.31
CA ARG A 191 -15.83 -10.07 -3.88
C ARG A 191 -15.86 -9.93 -2.36
N SER A 192 -16.58 -10.80 -1.64
CA SER A 192 -16.61 -10.79 -0.18
C SER A 192 -15.21 -10.94 0.41
N ILE A 193 -14.37 -11.83 -0.14
CA ILE A 193 -12.97 -11.96 0.32
C ILE A 193 -12.20 -10.66 0.09
N ILE A 194 -12.19 -10.10 -1.13
CA ILE A 194 -11.46 -8.86 -1.42
C ILE A 194 -11.93 -7.73 -0.51
N VAL A 195 -13.24 -7.49 -0.45
CA VAL A 195 -13.81 -6.34 0.27
C VAL A 195 -13.67 -6.50 1.78
N SER A 196 -13.94 -7.68 2.35
CA SER A 196 -13.78 -7.91 3.79
C SER A 196 -12.31 -8.01 4.23
N SER A 197 -11.37 -8.42 3.37
CA SER A 197 -9.94 -8.35 3.67
C SER A 197 -9.41 -6.92 3.65
N ILE A 198 -9.77 -6.10 2.65
CA ILE A 198 -9.34 -4.69 2.63
C ILE A 198 -9.96 -3.92 3.82
N LEU A 199 -11.26 -4.08 4.06
CA LEU A 199 -11.92 -3.50 5.25
C LEU A 199 -11.45 -4.09 6.59
N ALA A 200 -10.71 -5.21 6.58
CA ALA A 200 -10.06 -5.72 7.79
C ALA A 200 -8.78 -4.94 8.15
N THR A 201 -8.12 -4.25 7.22
CA THR A 201 -6.87 -3.51 7.53
C THR A 201 -7.09 -2.40 8.55
N ASP A 202 -8.28 -1.76 8.57
CA ASP A 202 -8.67 -0.71 9.52
C ASP A 202 -8.26 -1.06 10.96
N MET A 203 -7.39 -0.23 11.52
CA MET A 203 -6.82 -0.42 12.85
C MET A 203 -7.75 0.04 13.98
N SER A 204 -8.82 0.77 13.68
CA SER A 204 -9.92 1.01 14.64
C SER A 204 -10.74 -0.25 14.93
N LEU A 205 -10.79 -1.20 13.97
CA LEU A 205 -11.46 -2.49 14.10
C LEU A 205 -10.56 -3.60 14.68
N HIS A 206 -9.30 -3.29 15.04
CA HIS A 206 -8.27 -4.28 15.37
C HIS A 206 -8.68 -5.25 16.49
N ASP A 207 -9.09 -4.74 17.67
CA ASP A 207 -9.44 -5.60 18.80
C ASP A 207 -10.72 -6.44 18.52
N GLU A 208 -11.64 -5.96 17.66
CA GLU A 208 -12.81 -6.74 17.22
C GLU A 208 -12.39 -7.94 16.34
N TYR A 209 -11.46 -7.73 15.39
CA TYR A 209 -10.90 -8.82 14.61
C TYR A 209 -10.09 -9.80 15.47
N VAL A 210 -9.28 -9.33 16.41
CA VAL A 210 -8.55 -10.20 17.36
C VAL A 210 -9.52 -11.07 18.17
N GLN A 211 -10.68 -10.55 18.58
CA GLN A 211 -11.69 -11.37 19.26
C GLN A 211 -12.32 -12.41 18.31
N LYS A 212 -12.73 -12.03 17.09
CA LYS A 212 -13.28 -12.97 16.10
C LYS A 212 -12.34 -14.15 15.80
N ILE A 213 -11.03 -13.88 15.74
CA ILE A 213 -9.97 -14.87 15.53
C ILE A 213 -9.85 -15.82 16.73
N ARG A 214 -9.91 -15.29 17.97
CA ARG A 214 -9.93 -16.12 19.20
C ARG A 214 -11.18 -16.99 19.28
N ASP A 215 -12.34 -16.45 18.94
CA ASP A 215 -13.58 -17.21 18.90
C ASP A 215 -13.52 -18.31 17.82
N GLN A 216 -12.82 -18.08 16.72
CA GLN A 216 -12.55 -19.08 15.68
C GLN A 216 -11.60 -20.19 16.19
N ALA A 217 -10.50 -19.83 16.84
CA ALA A 217 -9.60 -20.79 17.47
C ALA A 217 -10.34 -21.67 18.49
N GLU A 218 -11.24 -21.06 19.28
CA GLU A 218 -12.08 -21.79 20.23
C GLU A 218 -13.03 -22.76 19.53
N ARG A 219 -13.79 -22.33 18.50
CA ARG A 219 -14.70 -23.22 17.75
C ARG A 219 -13.98 -24.39 17.08
N ILE A 220 -12.74 -24.19 16.63
CA ILE A 220 -11.89 -25.27 16.10
C ILE A 220 -11.47 -26.21 17.24
N ARG A 221 -11.06 -25.66 18.40
CA ARG A 221 -10.63 -26.41 19.59
C ARG A 221 -11.75 -27.23 20.25
N THR A 222 -12.99 -26.73 20.24
CA THR A 222 -14.17 -27.41 20.79
C THR A 222 -14.88 -28.31 19.78
N ASN A 223 -14.42 -28.33 18.52
CA ASN A 223 -15.03 -29.06 17.40
C ASN A 223 -16.48 -28.61 17.11
N GLU A 224 -16.75 -27.31 17.28
CA GLU A 224 -17.99 -26.62 16.89
C GLU A 224 -18.01 -26.17 15.42
N PHE A 225 -16.93 -26.42 14.67
CA PHE A 225 -16.89 -26.21 13.22
C PHE A 225 -17.55 -27.36 12.47
N ASN A 226 -18.69 -27.10 11.83
CA ASN A 226 -19.35 -28.03 10.91
C ASN A 226 -18.91 -27.77 9.46
N PRO A 227 -18.08 -28.64 8.84
CA PRO A 227 -17.63 -28.45 7.46
C PRO A 227 -18.75 -28.60 6.41
N ASN A 228 -19.96 -29.02 6.81
CA ASN A 228 -21.13 -29.11 5.94
C ASN A 228 -22.07 -27.90 6.06
N ASP A 229 -21.79 -26.95 6.96
CA ASP A 229 -22.50 -25.68 7.03
C ASP A 229 -21.74 -24.65 6.19
N GLU A 230 -22.24 -24.39 4.97
CA GLU A 230 -21.60 -23.47 4.02
C GLU A 230 -21.55 -22.02 4.54
N VAL A 231 -22.51 -21.60 5.36
CA VAL A 231 -22.57 -20.25 5.97
C VAL A 231 -21.54 -20.13 7.09
N GLN A 232 -21.40 -21.18 7.92
CA GLN A 232 -20.29 -21.25 8.88
C GLN A 232 -18.95 -21.26 8.16
N CYS A 233 -18.80 -22.06 7.09
CA CYS A 233 -17.57 -22.13 6.31
C CYS A 233 -17.21 -20.78 5.68
N GLU A 234 -18.17 -20.03 5.11
CA GLU A 234 -17.89 -18.68 4.60
C GLU A 234 -17.52 -17.71 5.73
N ARG A 235 -18.23 -17.73 6.86
CA ARG A 235 -17.87 -16.89 8.03
C ARG A 235 -16.45 -17.17 8.51
N GLU A 236 -16.10 -18.43 8.74
CA GLU A 236 -14.76 -18.78 9.21
C GLU A 236 -13.69 -18.41 8.16
N ARG A 237 -13.99 -18.57 6.86
CA ARG A 237 -13.08 -18.21 5.76
C ARG A 237 -12.80 -16.72 5.71
N LEU A 238 -13.82 -15.88 5.88
CA LEU A 238 -13.65 -14.42 5.90
C LEU A 238 -12.89 -13.95 7.15
N ILE A 239 -13.07 -14.60 8.31
CA ILE A 239 -12.26 -14.36 9.50
C ILE A 239 -10.79 -14.71 9.24
N LEU A 240 -10.50 -15.88 8.64
CA LEU A 240 -9.14 -16.31 8.33
C LEU A 240 -8.47 -15.40 7.27
N CYS A 241 -9.17 -15.03 6.20
CA CYS A 241 -8.66 -14.09 5.20
C CYS A 241 -8.35 -12.70 5.80
N GLY A 242 -9.24 -12.18 6.66
CA GLY A 242 -9.02 -10.92 7.39
C GLY A 242 -7.85 -11.02 8.39
N ALA A 243 -7.68 -12.16 9.05
CA ALA A 243 -6.57 -12.43 9.95
C ALA A 243 -5.21 -12.44 9.23
N LEU A 244 -5.13 -13.16 8.10
CA LEU A 244 -3.91 -13.27 7.31
C LEU A 244 -3.47 -11.92 6.72
N ILE A 245 -4.40 -11.13 6.18
CA ILE A 245 -4.05 -9.80 5.64
C ILE A 245 -3.66 -8.81 6.74
N LYS A 246 -4.34 -8.77 7.91
CA LYS A 246 -3.89 -7.92 9.03
C LYS A 246 -2.50 -8.33 9.54
N CYS A 247 -2.17 -9.61 9.54
CA CYS A 247 -0.80 -10.08 9.84
C CYS A 247 0.21 -9.71 8.74
N ALA A 248 -0.23 -9.59 7.48
CA ALA A 248 0.64 -9.26 6.35
C ALA A 248 0.94 -7.75 6.27
N ASP A 249 -0.08 -6.92 6.50
CA ASP A 249 -0.01 -5.47 6.68
C ASP A 249 1.06 -5.09 7.73
N ILE A 250 0.89 -5.53 8.99
CA ILE A 250 1.89 -5.27 10.03
C ILE A 250 3.04 -6.29 10.06
N SER A 251 3.31 -6.99 8.95
CA SER A 251 4.33 -8.05 8.88
C SER A 251 5.74 -7.55 9.21
N ASN A 252 6.02 -6.26 8.97
CA ASN A 252 7.26 -5.58 9.37
C ASN A 252 7.59 -5.76 10.87
N CYS A 253 6.59 -6.01 11.74
CA CYS A 253 6.83 -6.28 13.15
C CYS A 253 7.42 -7.67 13.42
N ALA A 254 7.28 -8.60 12.47
CA ALA A 254 7.77 -9.97 12.47
C ALA A 254 8.84 -10.25 11.39
N ARG A 255 9.27 -9.24 10.61
CA ARG A 255 10.49 -9.34 9.77
C ARG A 255 11.75 -9.22 10.65
N PRO A 256 12.95 -9.62 10.15
CA PRO A 256 14.22 -9.39 10.85
C PRO A 256 14.45 -7.92 11.22
N PHE A 257 15.13 -7.66 12.35
CA PHE A 257 15.22 -6.34 12.98
C PHE A 257 15.72 -5.20 12.07
N SER A 258 16.65 -5.49 11.16
CA SER A 258 17.15 -4.50 10.18
C SER A 258 16.07 -3.99 9.23
N SER A 259 15.15 -4.86 8.80
CA SER A 259 13.97 -4.51 7.99
C SER A 259 12.92 -3.82 8.85
N ALA A 260 12.58 -4.42 10.01
CA ALA A 260 11.59 -3.88 10.95
C ALA A 260 11.91 -2.44 11.39
N LYS A 261 13.20 -2.13 11.62
CA LYS A 261 13.69 -0.79 11.99
C LYS A 261 13.55 0.22 10.85
N ARG A 262 13.88 -0.16 9.60
CA ARG A 262 13.71 0.71 8.42
C ARG A 262 12.25 1.06 8.19
N TRP A 263 11.36 0.05 8.21
CA TRP A 263 9.92 0.29 8.09
C TRP A 263 9.37 1.18 9.21
N ALA A 264 9.81 0.98 10.46
CA ALA A 264 9.44 1.85 11.58
C ALA A 264 9.89 3.31 11.39
N GLN A 265 11.06 3.55 10.78
CA GLN A 265 11.54 4.88 10.45
C GLN A 265 10.72 5.54 9.33
N TYR A 266 10.35 4.79 8.29
CA TYR A 266 9.47 5.29 7.22
C TYR A 266 8.07 5.63 7.75
N LEU A 267 7.46 4.77 8.57
CA LEU A 267 6.16 5.04 9.18
C LEU A 267 6.17 6.30 10.07
N ALA A 268 7.24 6.50 10.84
CA ALA A 268 7.41 7.70 11.64
C ALA A 268 7.54 8.98 10.78
N GLU A 269 8.26 8.93 9.65
CA GLU A 269 8.34 10.06 8.73
C GLU A 269 6.99 10.38 8.06
N GLU A 270 6.16 9.38 7.75
CA GLU A 270 4.81 9.64 7.23
C GLU A 270 3.90 10.27 8.29
N PHE A 271 3.93 9.79 9.54
CA PHE A 271 3.25 10.45 10.66
C PHE A 271 3.72 11.90 10.85
N PHE A 272 5.02 12.17 10.64
CA PHE A 272 5.56 13.53 10.70
C PHE A 272 5.07 14.41 9.55
N GLN A 273 4.91 13.88 8.33
CA GLN A 273 4.34 14.61 7.20
C GLN A 273 2.84 14.91 7.40
N GLN A 274 2.07 13.98 7.97
CA GLN A 274 0.72 14.27 8.45
C GLN A 274 0.74 15.39 9.50
N GLY A 275 1.65 15.33 10.48
CA GLY A 275 1.74 16.32 11.56
C GLY A 275 2.17 17.72 11.10
N ASP A 276 3.04 17.82 10.09
CA ASP A 276 3.38 19.10 9.47
C ASP A 276 2.16 19.69 8.74
N LEU A 277 1.40 18.86 8.01
CA LEU A 277 0.16 19.27 7.34
C LEU A 277 -0.95 19.65 8.32
N GLU A 278 -1.06 18.96 9.47
CA GLU A 278 -1.94 19.33 10.58
C GLU A 278 -1.61 20.74 11.09
N LYS A 279 -0.32 21.12 11.18
CA LYS A 279 0.10 22.49 11.55
C LYS A 279 -0.28 23.52 10.49
N GLU A 280 -0.02 23.23 9.20
CA GLU A 280 -0.37 24.15 8.10
C GLU A 280 -1.87 24.45 8.02
N LEU A 281 -2.71 23.45 8.34
CA LEU A 281 -4.17 23.58 8.37
C LEU A 281 -4.71 24.18 9.69
N GLY A 282 -3.86 24.44 10.68
CA GLY A 282 -4.25 24.99 11.98
C GLY A 282 -4.99 23.99 12.89
N LEU A 283 -4.75 22.69 12.70
CA LEU A 283 -5.31 21.60 13.49
C LEU A 283 -4.45 21.30 14.73
N SER A 284 -4.99 20.51 15.66
CA SER A 284 -4.21 19.98 16.78
C SER A 284 -3.41 18.76 16.31
N VAL A 285 -2.10 18.81 16.50
CA VAL A 285 -1.17 17.73 16.14
C VAL A 285 -1.08 16.73 17.29
N MET A 286 -1.16 15.43 16.99
CA MET A 286 -0.92 14.40 17.99
C MET A 286 0.59 14.29 18.29
N PRO A 287 1.04 14.02 19.54
CA PRO A 287 2.48 13.93 19.85
C PRO A 287 3.24 12.86 19.05
N MET A 288 2.54 11.83 18.54
CA MET A 288 3.08 10.81 17.63
C MET A 288 3.37 11.37 16.22
N ASN A 289 2.57 12.33 15.76
CA ASN A 289 2.72 13.00 14.47
C ASN A 289 3.75 14.16 14.55
N GLU A 290 4.22 14.54 15.73
CA GLU A 290 5.08 15.71 15.88
C GLU A 290 6.57 15.36 15.88
N ARG A 291 7.29 15.88 14.88
CA ARG A 291 8.74 15.79 14.75
C ARG A 291 9.46 16.11 16.05
N GLY A 292 10.30 15.19 16.51
CA GLY A 292 11.08 15.32 17.76
C GLY A 292 10.31 15.00 19.05
N LYS A 293 9.00 14.71 19.01
CA LYS A 293 8.23 14.24 20.18
C LYS A 293 7.98 12.73 20.18
N LEU A 294 7.93 12.10 19.01
CA LEU A 294 7.87 10.64 18.90
C LEU A 294 9.23 10.02 19.21
N ARG A 295 9.34 9.32 20.35
CA ARG A 295 10.46 8.41 20.62
C ARG A 295 10.19 7.06 19.96
N LEU A 296 11.03 6.68 19.01
CA LEU A 296 10.79 5.53 18.14
C LEU A 296 10.78 4.20 18.92
N GLU A 297 11.70 4.02 19.87
CA GLU A 297 11.76 2.81 20.69
C GLU A 297 10.47 2.60 21.51
N ASP A 298 9.96 3.65 22.17
CA ASP A 298 8.75 3.56 23.01
C ASP A 298 7.50 3.26 22.18
N PHE A 299 7.37 3.88 20.99
CA PHE A 299 6.31 3.57 20.04
C PHE A 299 6.39 2.11 19.56
N GLN A 300 7.56 1.66 19.14
CA GLN A 300 7.75 0.31 18.60
C GLN A 300 7.56 -0.78 19.65
N LEU A 301 8.04 -0.56 20.89
CA LEU A 301 7.81 -1.46 22.02
C LEU A 301 6.32 -1.53 22.39
N SER A 302 5.64 -0.39 22.45
CA SER A 302 4.20 -0.35 22.76
C SER A 302 3.37 -1.04 21.68
N PHE A 303 3.62 -0.72 20.40
CA PHE A 303 2.91 -1.33 19.28
C PHE A 303 3.14 -2.85 19.21
N LYS A 304 4.39 -3.31 19.31
CA LYS A 304 4.70 -4.75 19.26
C LYS A 304 4.08 -5.52 20.42
N ARG A 305 4.08 -4.97 21.65
CA ARG A 305 3.48 -5.61 22.83
C ARG A 305 1.95 -5.58 22.86
N HIS A 306 1.34 -4.44 22.54
CA HIS A 306 -0.10 -4.23 22.76
C HIS A 306 -0.97 -4.45 21.53
N ILE A 307 -0.37 -4.50 20.33
CA ILE A 307 -1.05 -4.70 19.04
C ILE A 307 -0.53 -5.99 18.38
N ALA A 308 0.75 -6.02 17.97
CA ALA A 308 1.26 -7.12 17.14
C ALA A 308 1.20 -8.49 17.85
N LEU A 309 1.75 -8.62 19.06
CA LEU A 309 1.71 -9.90 19.81
C LEU A 309 0.28 -10.42 20.04
N LYS A 310 -0.71 -9.55 20.28
CA LYS A 310 -2.11 -9.99 20.45
C LYS A 310 -2.65 -10.66 19.18
N LEU A 311 -2.41 -10.04 18.03
CA LEU A 311 -2.88 -10.50 16.72
C LEU A 311 -2.18 -11.78 16.31
N PHE A 312 -0.85 -11.76 16.24
CA PHE A 312 -0.07 -12.93 15.79
C PHE A 312 -0.25 -14.13 16.73
N GLN A 313 -0.44 -13.93 18.04
CA GLN A 313 -0.78 -15.04 18.95
C GLN A 313 -2.14 -15.64 18.58
N ALA A 314 -3.19 -14.82 18.45
CA ALA A 314 -4.53 -15.29 18.11
C ALA A 314 -4.55 -16.04 16.76
N VAL A 315 -3.77 -15.58 15.77
CA VAL A 315 -3.63 -16.27 14.48
C VAL A 315 -2.83 -17.58 14.61
N SER A 316 -1.83 -17.64 15.50
CA SER A 316 -1.12 -18.89 15.79
C SER A 316 -1.97 -19.92 16.55
N ASP A 317 -3.01 -19.47 17.27
CA ASP A 317 -3.98 -20.34 17.95
C ASP A 317 -4.94 -21.01 16.93
N VAL A 318 -5.19 -20.37 15.78
CA VAL A 318 -5.93 -20.93 14.63
C VAL A 318 -5.03 -21.78 13.71
N THR A 319 -3.84 -21.25 13.38
CA THR A 319 -2.87 -21.84 12.43
C THR A 319 -1.48 -21.87 13.05
N LYS A 320 -1.09 -23.01 13.64
CA LYS A 320 0.15 -23.16 14.43
C LYS A 320 1.42 -22.93 13.61
N GLU A 321 1.31 -23.11 12.32
CA GLU A 321 2.34 -22.89 11.30
C GLU A 321 2.81 -21.43 11.27
N MET A 322 1.97 -20.49 11.76
CA MET A 322 2.27 -19.07 11.91
C MET A 322 3.09 -18.72 13.16
N SER A 323 3.24 -19.63 14.13
CA SER A 323 3.91 -19.37 15.42
C SER A 323 5.30 -18.72 15.31
N PHE A 324 6.07 -19.04 14.27
CA PHE A 324 7.39 -18.47 13.97
C PHE A 324 7.43 -16.92 13.90
N THR A 325 6.30 -16.25 13.62
CA THR A 325 6.26 -14.77 13.63
C THR A 325 6.44 -14.22 15.04
N LEU A 326 6.03 -14.96 16.07
CA LEU A 326 6.17 -14.57 17.47
C LEU A 326 7.63 -14.51 17.90
N ASP A 327 8.47 -15.42 17.40
CA ASP A 327 9.91 -15.43 17.68
C ASP A 327 10.56 -14.13 17.19
N TYR A 328 10.30 -13.75 15.94
CA TYR A 328 10.77 -12.47 15.38
C TYR A 328 10.20 -11.24 16.11
N ILE A 329 8.92 -11.24 16.53
CA ILE A 329 8.36 -10.11 17.29
C ILE A 329 9.03 -9.98 18.66
N ASN A 330 9.31 -11.09 19.35
CA ASN A 330 10.01 -11.10 20.62
C ASN A 330 11.49 -10.71 20.48
N GLU A 331 12.19 -11.20 19.45
CA GLU A 331 13.54 -10.77 19.10
C GLU A 331 13.58 -9.25 18.82
N ASN A 332 12.65 -8.74 18.01
CA ASN A 332 12.51 -7.32 17.73
C ASN A 332 12.24 -6.50 19.00
N ILE A 333 11.41 -6.98 19.92
CA ILE A 333 11.17 -6.34 21.23
C ILE A 333 12.48 -6.26 22.03
N ASN A 334 13.28 -7.34 22.06
CA ASN A 334 14.56 -7.36 22.78
C ASN A 334 15.55 -6.33 22.22
N TYR A 335 15.69 -6.25 20.89
CA TYR A 335 16.56 -5.24 20.25
C TYR A 335 16.07 -3.80 20.49
N TRP A 336 14.75 -3.56 20.50
CA TRP A 336 14.21 -2.24 20.83
C TRP A 336 14.44 -1.86 22.31
N GLU A 337 14.37 -2.79 23.25
CA GLU A 337 14.74 -2.52 24.66
C GLU A 337 16.24 -2.24 24.82
N ILE A 338 17.13 -2.97 24.13
CA ILE A 338 18.57 -2.70 24.14
C ILE A 338 18.84 -1.27 23.65
N MET A 339 18.33 -0.91 22.46
CA MET A 339 18.43 0.45 21.94
C MET A 339 17.86 1.52 22.89
N LYS A 340 16.74 1.22 23.56
CA LYS A 340 16.10 2.14 24.51
C LYS A 340 16.97 2.42 25.74
N ASN A 341 17.66 1.39 26.24
CA ASN A 341 18.54 1.46 27.40
C ASN A 341 19.89 2.12 27.06
N ASP A 342 20.51 1.75 25.93
CA ASP A 342 21.75 2.38 25.45
C ASP A 342 21.55 3.90 25.23
N SER A 343 20.43 4.28 24.62
CA SER A 343 20.03 5.69 24.44
C SER A 343 19.68 6.41 25.75
N GLY A 344 19.58 5.69 26.88
CA GLY A 344 19.41 6.25 28.22
C GLY A 344 20.71 6.39 29.01
N LEU A 345 21.82 5.84 28.50
CA LEU A 345 23.14 5.85 29.15
C LEU A 345 24.13 6.83 28.49
N GLY A 346 23.86 7.28 27.26
CA GLY A 346 24.66 8.29 26.55
C GLY A 346 24.19 9.71 26.84
N GLY A 347 24.97 10.47 27.61
CA GLY A 347 24.88 11.93 27.64
C GLY A 347 25.55 12.57 26.41
N GLU A 348 25.09 13.77 26.03
CA GLU A 348 25.68 14.71 25.04
C GLU A 348 26.38 14.10 23.81
N MET A 349 25.67 14.06 22.67
CA MET A 349 26.29 13.74 21.37
C MET A 349 27.30 14.81 20.94
N GLU A 350 28.58 14.44 20.83
CA GLU A 350 29.50 15.16 19.94
C GLU A 350 29.12 14.94 18.46
N PRO A 351 29.42 15.89 17.54
CA PRO A 351 29.08 15.76 16.13
C PRO A 351 29.93 14.69 15.44
N LEU A 352 29.29 13.71 14.79
CA LEU A 352 29.97 12.69 13.98
C LEU A 352 30.71 13.32 12.79
N GLU A 353 32.04 13.20 12.77
CA GLU A 353 32.85 13.50 11.58
C GLU A 353 32.53 12.52 10.43
N LYS A 354 32.60 13.02 9.19
CA LYS A 354 32.29 12.25 7.99
C LYS A 354 33.46 11.35 7.57
N SER A 355 33.54 10.14 8.10
CA SER A 355 34.44 9.11 7.58
C SER A 355 33.85 8.43 6.32
N ASN A 356 34.51 8.63 5.17
CA ASN A 356 34.16 8.01 3.89
C ASN A 356 34.92 6.68 3.73
N PRO A 357 34.24 5.51 3.62
CA PRO A 357 34.90 4.20 3.61
C PRO A 357 35.61 3.84 2.28
N TYR A 358 35.60 4.70 1.26
CA TYR A 358 36.31 4.45 -0.01
C TYR A 358 37.65 5.20 -0.11
N ARG A 359 38.70 4.66 0.53
CA ARG A 359 40.09 4.96 0.17
C ARG A 359 41.05 3.83 0.55
N ALA A 360 41.34 2.95 -0.41
CA ALA A 360 42.42 1.98 -0.35
C ALA A 360 43.33 2.13 -1.59
N ASP A 361 44.60 2.42 -1.34
CA ASP A 361 45.78 2.22 -2.19
C ASP A 361 45.66 2.49 -3.70
N ALA A 362 45.73 3.77 -4.08
CA ALA A 362 46.31 4.15 -5.37
C ALA A 362 47.84 4.01 -5.29
N LYS A 363 48.44 3.16 -6.13
CA LYS A 363 49.89 3.19 -6.39
C LYS A 363 50.19 4.02 -7.63
N GLU A 364 51.18 4.90 -7.50
CA GLU A 364 51.60 5.84 -8.54
C GLU A 364 52.18 5.13 -9.76
N THR A 365 51.80 5.57 -10.96
CA THR A 365 52.67 5.55 -12.15
C THR A 365 52.37 6.78 -13.00
N SER A 366 53.43 7.34 -13.61
CA SER A 366 53.51 8.64 -14.26
C SER A 366 52.54 8.89 -15.44
N GLU A 367 52.11 10.14 -15.58
CA GLU A 367 51.58 10.73 -16.83
C GLU A 367 52.64 10.73 -17.96
N PRO A 368 52.23 10.95 -19.22
CA PRO A 368 52.51 12.27 -19.80
C PRO A 368 51.38 12.92 -20.63
N ASP A 369 51.62 14.20 -20.94
CA ASP A 369 50.73 15.22 -21.54
C ASP A 369 50.34 14.96 -23.04
N PRO A 370 49.34 15.69 -23.62
CA PRO A 370 48.53 15.14 -24.73
C PRO A 370 48.72 15.83 -26.10
N ALA A 371 49.01 15.06 -27.15
CA ALA A 371 48.92 15.55 -28.52
C ALA A 371 48.68 14.46 -29.60
N SER A 372 47.50 14.45 -30.22
CA SER A 372 47.35 14.29 -31.68
C SER A 372 45.94 14.65 -32.15
N ARG A 373 45.86 15.30 -33.32
CA ARG A 373 44.62 15.56 -34.07
C ARG A 373 44.47 14.55 -35.21
N ILE A 374 43.23 14.29 -35.64
CA ILE A 374 42.72 13.95 -36.99
C ILE A 374 41.27 13.46 -36.72
N SER A 375 40.14 14.05 -37.13
CA SER A 375 39.71 14.90 -38.27
C SER A 375 39.25 14.13 -39.52
N ILE A 376 38.20 14.64 -40.20
CA ILE A 376 37.62 14.19 -41.50
C ILE A 376 36.79 12.89 -41.41
N ASN A 377 35.59 12.71 -41.98
CA ASN A 377 34.49 13.54 -42.56
C ASN A 377 33.20 12.67 -42.41
N SER A 378 31.92 13.10 -42.38
CA SER A 378 31.12 14.18 -43.00
C SER A 378 30.80 14.03 -44.50
N ARG A 379 29.69 13.35 -44.79
CA ARG A 379 28.81 13.36 -45.99
C ARG A 379 27.69 12.31 -45.79
N ASP A 380 26.49 12.41 -46.37
CA ASP A 380 25.94 13.39 -47.32
C ASP A 380 24.67 14.09 -46.78
N GLN A 381 24.13 15.04 -47.54
CA GLN A 381 22.95 15.87 -47.26
C GLN A 381 22.16 16.10 -48.58
N GLU A 382 21.00 16.78 -48.52
CA GLU A 382 20.05 17.10 -49.61
C GLU A 382 18.86 16.10 -49.73
N HIS A 383 17.61 16.52 -50.03
CA HIS A 383 17.12 17.88 -50.31
C HIS A 383 15.65 18.14 -49.88
N LEU A 384 15.23 19.38 -50.15
CA LEU A 384 13.94 20.08 -50.00
C LEU A 384 12.72 19.33 -50.62
N ASP A 385 11.44 19.73 -50.47
CA ASP A 385 10.87 21.02 -50.05
C ASP A 385 9.38 20.97 -49.60
N SER A 386 8.88 22.11 -49.12
CA SER A 386 7.53 22.67 -49.31
C SER A 386 6.36 22.28 -48.38
N ARG A 387 5.45 23.26 -48.28
CA ARG A 387 4.21 23.37 -47.48
C ARG A 387 3.02 23.45 -48.47
N PRO A 388 1.75 23.18 -48.07
CA PRO A 388 0.98 24.23 -47.40
C PRO A 388 -0.11 23.76 -46.40
N SER A 389 -0.72 24.75 -45.74
CA SER A 389 -1.83 24.63 -44.79
C SER A 389 -3.21 24.63 -45.47
N SER A 390 -4.22 24.06 -44.82
CA SER A 390 -5.63 24.30 -45.13
C SER A 390 -6.47 24.47 -43.86
N GLN A 391 -7.28 25.54 -43.81
CA GLN A 391 -8.28 25.78 -42.75
C GLN A 391 -9.55 24.95 -43.02
N LEU A 392 -10.38 24.70 -42.00
CA LEU A 392 -11.83 24.61 -42.19
C LEU A 392 -12.63 24.83 -40.88
N ASN A 393 -13.24 26.02 -40.80
CA ASN A 393 -14.47 26.48 -40.14
C ASN A 393 -15.02 25.83 -38.85
N ALA A 394 -15.42 26.70 -37.92
CA ALA A 394 -16.37 26.45 -36.83
C ALA A 394 -17.75 27.10 -37.12
N SER A 395 -18.82 26.56 -36.49
CA SER A 395 -20.20 27.11 -36.36
C SER A 395 -21.08 26.07 -35.65
N TYR A 396 -22.21 26.29 -34.95
CA TYR A 396 -23.04 27.42 -34.44
C TYR A 396 -23.90 26.81 -33.27
N PHE A 397 -24.64 27.47 -32.37
CA PHE A 397 -25.01 28.88 -32.07
C PHE A 397 -24.38 29.28 -30.68
N LEU A 398 -24.74 30.23 -29.79
CA LEU A 398 -25.92 31.06 -29.43
C LEU A 398 -27.12 30.26 -28.83
N ALA A 399 -27.88 30.70 -27.81
CA ALA A 399 -27.91 31.92 -26.96
C ALA A 399 -28.45 31.54 -25.53
N ALA A 400 -28.78 32.39 -24.54
CA ALA A 400 -28.92 33.85 -24.42
C ALA A 400 -28.70 34.33 -22.96
N SER A 401 -28.74 35.65 -22.72
CA SER A 401 -28.71 36.28 -21.38
C SER A 401 -29.96 37.12 -21.10
N TYR A 402 -30.25 37.46 -19.85
CA TYR A 402 -31.30 38.41 -19.46
C TYR A 402 -30.83 39.44 -18.41
N HIS A 403 -31.33 40.68 -18.50
CA HIS A 403 -30.95 41.83 -17.68
C HIS A 403 -31.96 42.12 -16.54
N HIS A 404 -31.47 42.61 -15.40
CA HIS A 404 -31.92 43.92 -14.87
C HIS A 404 -30.91 44.59 -13.93
N SER A 405 -31.14 45.86 -13.55
CA SER A 405 -30.19 46.71 -12.83
C SER A 405 -30.85 47.84 -12.02
N GLN A 406 -30.04 48.55 -11.19
CA GLN A 406 -30.38 49.70 -10.33
C GLN A 406 -31.12 49.33 -9.01
N SER A 407 -31.03 50.10 -7.90
CA SER A 407 -30.53 51.48 -7.70
C SER A 407 -29.65 51.68 -6.43
N MET A 408 -29.29 52.95 -6.15
CA MET A 408 -28.65 53.51 -4.94
C MET A 408 -29.56 53.39 -3.67
N GLU A 409 -29.20 53.76 -2.42
CA GLU A 409 -28.07 54.56 -1.88
C GLU A 409 -27.79 54.34 -0.36
N ASP A 410 -26.64 54.86 0.11
CA ASP A 410 -26.26 55.31 1.48
C ASP A 410 -26.58 54.48 2.76
N LYS A 411 -25.52 54.01 3.46
CA LYS A 411 -25.09 54.54 4.79
C LYS A 411 -23.86 53.85 5.38
N SER A 412 -22.90 54.64 5.87
CA SER A 412 -21.63 54.18 6.43
C SER A 412 -21.49 54.45 7.93
N GLU A 413 -21.48 53.41 8.79
CA GLU A 413 -20.74 53.43 10.08
C GLU A 413 -20.59 52.06 10.79
N LEU A 414 -20.12 51.02 10.08
CA LEU A 414 -19.85 49.69 10.69
C LEU A 414 -18.57 49.00 10.14
N HIS A 415 -17.76 49.75 9.41
CA HIS A 415 -17.05 49.18 8.24
C HIS A 415 -15.56 48.85 8.45
N ARG A 416 -15.05 48.84 9.69
CA ARG A 416 -13.68 48.41 10.03
C ARG A 416 -13.58 47.03 10.72
N SER A 417 -14.54 46.63 11.56
CA SER A 417 -14.52 45.30 12.22
C SER A 417 -14.94 44.15 11.29
N SER A 418 -15.86 44.41 10.36
CA SER A 418 -16.32 43.41 9.37
C SER A 418 -15.23 43.00 8.36
N LYS A 419 -14.39 43.95 7.92
CA LYS A 419 -13.46 43.72 6.79
C LYS A 419 -12.32 42.74 7.06
N LEU A 420 -11.86 42.57 8.31
CA LEU A 420 -10.92 41.48 8.63
C LEU A 420 -11.62 40.12 8.59
N ARG A 421 -12.70 39.95 9.36
CA ARG A 421 -13.47 38.70 9.43
C ARG A 421 -14.00 38.23 8.07
N HIS A 422 -14.29 39.17 7.17
CA HIS A 422 -14.70 38.83 5.80
C HIS A 422 -13.51 38.47 4.90
N ARG A 423 -12.34 39.11 5.06
CA ARG A 423 -11.10 38.70 4.38
C ARG A 423 -10.65 37.30 4.81
N GLU A 424 -10.63 37.01 6.12
CA GLU A 424 -10.29 35.68 6.66
C GLU A 424 -11.23 34.61 6.11
N ARG A 425 -12.56 34.83 6.17
CA ARG A 425 -13.55 33.90 5.60
C ARG A 425 -13.44 33.74 4.09
N HIS A 426 -13.03 34.77 3.34
CA HIS A 426 -12.75 34.65 1.92
C HIS A 426 -11.44 33.93 1.63
N HIS A 427 -10.38 34.15 2.42
CA HIS A 427 -9.10 33.45 2.24
C HIS A 427 -9.24 31.95 2.51
N HIS A 428 -9.89 31.57 3.62
CA HIS A 428 -10.26 30.18 3.89
C HIS A 428 -11.21 29.60 2.84
N ARG A 429 -12.14 30.37 2.24
CA ARG A 429 -12.97 29.89 1.12
C ARG A 429 -12.17 29.67 -0.16
N TYR A 430 -11.18 30.50 -0.46
CA TYR A 430 -10.33 30.31 -1.64
C TYR A 430 -9.32 29.17 -1.44
N GLN A 431 -8.74 29.02 -0.25
CA GLN A 431 -7.91 27.86 0.12
C GLN A 431 -8.73 26.57 0.10
N ARG A 432 -9.92 26.53 0.72
CA ARG A 432 -10.82 25.36 0.63
C ARG A 432 -11.30 25.07 -0.79
N ARG A 433 -11.41 26.06 -1.68
CA ARG A 433 -11.63 25.80 -3.12
C ARG A 433 -10.43 25.13 -3.75
N GLY A 434 -9.24 25.72 -3.69
CA GLY A 434 -8.03 25.10 -4.26
C GLY A 434 -7.67 23.72 -3.65
N TRP A 435 -8.11 23.43 -2.42
CA TRP A 435 -8.02 22.11 -1.80
C TRP A 435 -9.12 21.15 -2.28
N ASN A 436 -10.38 21.59 -2.34
CA ASN A 436 -11.45 20.79 -2.94
C ASN A 436 -11.15 20.49 -4.41
N ASP A 437 -10.55 21.42 -5.16
CA ASP A 437 -10.17 21.24 -6.56
C ASP A 437 -9.04 20.20 -6.66
N LYS A 438 -8.06 20.18 -5.73
CA LYS A 438 -6.99 19.16 -5.69
C LYS A 438 -7.47 17.78 -5.24
N ILE A 439 -8.32 17.70 -4.22
CA ILE A 439 -8.91 16.41 -3.78
C ILE A 439 -9.91 15.93 -4.83
N ALA A 440 -10.64 16.82 -5.49
CA ALA A 440 -11.45 16.48 -6.66
C ALA A 440 -10.57 16.03 -7.84
N THR A 441 -9.41 16.63 -8.11
CA THR A 441 -8.46 16.08 -9.10
C THR A 441 -8.03 14.66 -8.71
N ALA A 442 -7.63 14.42 -7.46
CA ALA A 442 -7.25 13.09 -6.99
C ALA A 442 -8.40 12.06 -7.11
N CYS A 443 -9.65 12.46 -6.86
CA CYS A 443 -10.82 11.61 -7.07
C CYS A 443 -11.23 11.49 -8.55
N GLN A 444 -10.97 12.50 -9.38
CA GLN A 444 -11.28 12.50 -10.82
C GLN A 444 -10.29 11.64 -11.60
N CYS A 445 -9.01 11.61 -11.19
CA CYS A 445 -8.01 10.65 -11.69
C CYS A 445 -8.27 9.19 -11.27
N ILE A 446 -9.41 8.92 -10.61
CA ILE A 446 -9.90 7.57 -10.25
C ILE A 446 -11.30 7.32 -10.87
N VAL A 447 -11.85 8.31 -11.60
CA VAL A 447 -13.20 8.29 -12.21
C VAL A 447 -13.15 8.80 -13.68
N GLN A 448 -11.96 8.86 -14.27
CA GLN A 448 -11.67 9.18 -15.69
C GLN A 448 -10.55 8.28 -16.20
#